data_AF-A0A382BLF7-F1
#
_entry.id   AF-A0A382BLF7-F1
#
_cell.length_a   1.000
_cell.length_b   1.000
_cell.length_c   1.000
_cell.angle_alpha   90.00
_cell.angle_beta   90.00
_cell.angle_gamma   90.00
#
_symmetry.space_group_name_H-M   'P 1'
#
loop_
_entity.id
_entity.type
_entity.pdbx_description
1 polymer ?
#
loop_
_entity_poly.entity_id
_entity_poly.type
_entity_poly.pdbx_seq_one_letter_code
_entity_poly.pdbx_strand_id
1 'polypeptide(L)'
;MKVFRSELNAEFKDKLFDITVGDLPNHGSRFKKDTIQCILSSTKVRFGFHLAGSLSATRSYECDRCLKSFSLEEQIHVNMWLASNRGITAKDEPEVIFFPDS
;
A
#
# COMPACT_ATOMS: atom_id res chain seq x y z
N MET A 1 6.60 -1.33 6.43
CA MET A 1 5.26 -1.23 7.06
C MET A 1 4.83 -2.59 7.61
N LYS A 2 4.17 -2.62 8.77
CA LYS A 2 3.49 -3.79 9.31
C LYS A 2 2.11 -3.35 9.82
N VAL A 3 1.07 -4.11 9.50
CA VAL A 3 -0.29 -3.94 10.05
C VAL A 3 -0.57 -5.17 10.90
N PHE A 4 -0.86 -4.98 12.18
CA PHE A 4 -1.08 -6.09 13.09
C PHE A 4 -2.53 -6.58 13.03
N ARG A 5 -2.73 -7.89 13.21
CA ARG A 5 -4.09 -8.48 13.24
C ARG A 5 -4.95 -7.90 14.36
N SER A 6 -4.36 -7.52 15.48
CA SER A 6 -5.06 -6.81 16.57
C SER A 6 -5.61 -5.45 16.11
N GLU A 7 -4.90 -4.73 15.24
CA GLU A 7 -5.33 -3.44 14.69
C GLU A 7 -6.44 -3.63 13.66
N LEU A 8 -6.32 -4.63 12.78
CA LEU A 8 -7.40 -5.02 11.87
C LEU A 8 -8.67 -5.38 12.66
N ASN A 9 -8.51 -6.12 13.76
CA ASN A 9 -9.60 -6.47 14.66
C ASN A 9 -10.19 -5.27 15.41
N ALA A 10 -9.40 -4.24 15.68
CA ALA A 10 -9.89 -3.00 16.29
C ALA A 10 -10.56 -2.08 15.27
N GLU A 11 -10.32 -2.32 13.98
CA GLU A 11 -10.58 -1.39 12.88
C GLU A 11 -9.79 -0.08 13.08
N PHE A 12 -9.52 0.65 12.01
CA PHE A 12 -8.87 1.95 12.11
C PHE A 12 -9.22 2.82 10.92
N LYS A 13 -9.13 4.13 11.11
CA LYS A 13 -9.41 5.12 10.08
C LYS A 13 -8.23 6.07 9.90
N ASP A 14 -7.86 6.30 8.65
CA ASP A 14 -6.85 7.26 8.21
C ASP A 14 -5.55 7.20 9.01
N LYS A 15 -5.12 5.98 9.32
CA LYS A 15 -3.88 5.74 10.06
C LYS A 15 -2.68 5.94 9.15
N LEU A 16 -1.76 6.79 9.58
CA LEU A 16 -0.49 7.04 8.88
C LEU A 16 0.53 5.94 9.19
N PHE A 17 1.17 5.45 8.14
CA PHE A 17 2.30 4.55 8.17
C PHE A 17 3.43 5.16 7.33
N ASP A 18 4.61 5.29 7.92
CA ASP A 18 5.81 5.66 7.18
C ASP A 18 6.54 4.41 6.71
N ILE A 19 6.91 4.40 5.43
CA ILE A 19 7.69 3.34 4.81
C ILE A 19 9.04 3.94 4.44
N THR A 20 10.12 3.41 5.02
CA THR A 20 11.47 3.80 4.64
C THR A 20 11.80 3.22 3.27
N VAL A 21 12.30 4.05 2.36
CA VAL A 21 12.67 3.63 0.99
C VAL A 21 13.73 2.53 1.01
N GLY A 22 14.63 2.55 1.99
CA GLY A 22 15.64 1.50 2.21
C GLY A 22 15.06 0.11 2.53
N ASP A 23 13.80 0.01 2.95
CA ASP A 23 13.12 -1.27 3.19
C ASP A 23 12.56 -1.88 1.89
N LEU A 24 12.46 -1.09 0.81
CA LEU A 24 11.95 -1.56 -0.47
C LEU A 24 13.06 -2.26 -1.28
N PRO A 25 12.72 -3.31 -2.06
CA PRO A 25 13.70 -3.92 -2.95
C PRO A 25 14.19 -2.89 -3.97
N ASN A 26 15.50 -2.88 -4.22
CA ASN A 26 16.11 -1.95 -5.18
C ASN A 26 15.84 -2.41 -6.62
N HIS A 27 14.68 -2.04 -7.16
CA HIS A 27 14.31 -2.27 -8.57
C HIS A 27 14.69 -1.09 -9.48
N GLY A 28 15.61 -0.22 -9.08
CA GLY A 28 16.02 0.96 -9.84
C GLY A 28 15.08 2.17 -9.71
N SER A 29 14.04 2.08 -8.88
CA SER A 29 13.19 3.24 -8.53
C SER A 29 13.94 4.18 -7.60
N ARG A 30 14.11 5.44 -8.00
CA ARG A 30 14.71 6.49 -7.17
C ARG A 30 13.61 7.35 -6.57
N PHE A 31 13.71 7.60 -5.27
CA PHE A 31 12.79 8.48 -4.55
C PHE A 31 13.53 9.74 -4.12
N LYS A 32 12.83 10.88 -4.09
CA LYS A 32 13.40 12.17 -3.66
C LYS A 32 13.52 12.26 -2.14
N LYS A 33 12.60 11.61 -1.43
CA LYS A 33 12.57 11.50 0.03
C LYS A 33 12.89 10.06 0.41
N ASP A 34 13.46 9.88 1.59
CA ASP A 34 13.76 8.55 2.15
C ASP A 34 12.52 7.85 2.73
N THR A 35 11.36 8.51 2.70
CA THR A 35 10.09 7.99 3.19
C THR A 35 8.99 8.06 2.13
N ILE A 36 8.14 7.04 2.15
CA ILE A 36 6.89 6.96 1.41
C ILE A 36 5.76 7.00 2.44
N GLN A 37 4.81 7.90 2.23
CA GLN A 37 3.67 8.08 3.12
C GLN A 37 2.56 7.12 2.71
N CYS A 38 2.00 6.40 3.68
CA CYS A 38 0.86 5.52 3.45
C CYS A 38 -0.23 5.85 4.47
N ILE A 39 -1.43 6.18 4.00
CA ILE A 39 -2.60 6.39 4.86
C ILE A 39 -3.57 5.27 4.56
N LEU A 40 -3.94 4.49 5.57
CA LEU A 40 -4.86 3.37 5.42
C LEU A 40 -6.00 3.46 6.44
N SER A 41 -7.15 2.97 6.00
CA SER A 41 -8.29 2.63 6.83
C SER A 41 -8.58 1.15 6.70
N SER A 42 -9.01 0.52 7.79
CA SER A 42 -9.43 -0.88 7.83
C SER A 42 -10.82 -0.99 8.43
N THR A 43 -11.69 -1.73 7.74
CA THR A 43 -13.02 -2.11 8.22
C THR A 43 -13.18 -3.62 8.18
N LYS A 44 -13.97 -4.16 9.12
CA LYS A 44 -14.35 -5.58 9.11
C LYS A 44 -15.43 -5.83 8.08
N VAL A 45 -15.29 -6.93 7.36
CA VAL A 45 -16.28 -7.44 6.42
C VAL A 45 -16.55 -8.91 6.71
N ARG A 46 -17.62 -9.46 6.14
CA ARG A 46 -18.08 -10.84 6.45
C ARG A 46 -17.00 -11.92 6.25
N PHE A 47 -16.06 -11.70 5.34
CA PHE A 47 -15.03 -12.67 4.95
C PHE A 47 -13.60 -12.24 5.35
N GLY A 48 -13.46 -11.23 6.21
CA GLY A 48 -12.15 -10.74 6.66
C GLY A 48 -12.14 -9.22 6.88
N PHE A 49 -11.21 -8.53 6.23
CA PHE A 49 -11.02 -7.09 6.36
C PHE A 49 -10.93 -6.41 5.00
N HIS A 50 -11.48 -5.21 4.90
CA HIS A 50 -11.25 -4.33 3.76
C HIS A 50 -10.24 -3.27 4.17
N LEU A 51 -9.17 -3.13 3.37
CA LEU A 51 -8.16 -2.08 3.50
C LEU A 51 -8.30 -1.12 2.32
N ALA A 52 -8.43 0.17 2.63
CA ALA A 52 -8.50 1.22 1.64
C ALA A 52 -7.66 2.43 2.06
N GLY A 53 -7.14 3.17 1.10
CA GLY A 53 -6.35 4.35 1.39
C GLY A 53 -5.48 4.80 0.23
N SER A 54 -4.33 5.39 0.55
CA SER A 54 -3.40 5.86 -0.47
C SER A 54 -1.94 5.75 -0.04
N LEU A 55 -1.09 5.61 -1.05
CA LEU A 55 0.36 5.65 -0.96
C LEU A 55 0.84 6.86 -1.75
N SER A 56 1.63 7.73 -1.13
CA SER A 56 2.17 8.94 -1.76
C SER A 56 3.68 8.98 -1.66
N ALA A 57 4.33 9.22 -2.79
CA ALA A 57 5.78 9.33 -2.88
C ALA A 57 6.19 10.36 -3.93
N THR A 58 7.37 10.95 -3.75
CA THR A 58 8.00 11.77 -4.79
C THR A 58 9.08 10.93 -5.45
N ARG A 59 8.88 10.52 -6.70
CA ARG A 59 9.88 9.79 -7.49
C ARG A 59 10.82 10.76 -8.18
N SER A 60 12.09 10.37 -8.26
CA SER A 60 13.14 11.09 -8.96
C SER A 60 13.45 10.38 -10.26
N TYR A 61 13.45 11.13 -11.35
CA TYR A 61 13.75 10.65 -12.68
C TYR A 61 14.94 11.39 -13.25
N GLU A 62 15.60 10.76 -14.21
CA GLU A 62 16.61 11.37 -15.05
C GLU A 62 16.20 11.15 -16.49
N CYS A 63 16.21 12.20 -17.31
CA CYS A 63 15.88 12.06 -18.72
C CYS A 63 17.06 11.45 -19.47
N ASP A 64 16.90 10.26 -20.05
CA ASP A 64 17.97 9.58 -20.80
C ASP A 64 18.53 10.41 -21.98
N ARG A 65 17.74 11.35 -22.52
CA ARG A 65 18.15 12.19 -23.66
C ARG A 65 18.99 13.40 -23.26
N CYS A 66 18.62 14.09 -22.18
CA CYS A 66 19.25 15.35 -21.79
C CYS A 66 19.94 15.30 -20.43
N LEU A 67 19.89 14.16 -19.74
CA LEU A 67 20.45 13.89 -18.43
C LEU A 67 19.98 14.86 -17.34
N LYS A 68 18.85 15.55 -17.55
CA LYS A 68 18.27 16.43 -16.55
C LYS A 68 17.45 15.61 -15.58
N SER A 69 17.70 15.81 -14.29
CA SER A 69 16.89 15.23 -13.23
C SER A 69 15.61 16.05 -13.03
N PHE A 70 14.50 15.35 -12.78
CA PHE A 70 13.23 15.96 -12.39
C PHE A 70 12.52 15.07 -11.37
N SER A 71 11.49 15.61 -10.73
CA SER A 71 10.74 14.87 -9.72
C SER A 71 9.25 14.92 -10.02
N LEU A 72 8.57 13.80 -9.80
CA LEU A 72 7.13 13.71 -9.90
C LEU A 72 6.55 13.27 -8.56
N GLU A 73 5.56 14.00 -8.08
CA GLU A 73 4.74 13.56 -6.97
C GLU A 73 3.65 12.64 -7.50
N GLU A 74 3.53 11.48 -6.86
CA GLU A 74 2.59 10.47 -7.29
C GLU A 74 1.86 9.90 -6.09
N GLN A 75 0.60 9.58 -6.35
CA GLN A 75 -0.29 8.96 -5.40
C GLN A 75 -0.95 7.75 -6.04
N ILE A 76 -0.95 6.63 -5.33
CA ILE A 76 -1.61 5.39 -5.73
C ILE A 76 -2.69 5.09 -4.71
N HIS A 77 -3.87 4.70 -5.18
CA HIS A 77 -4.95 4.25 -4.30
C HIS A 77 -4.75 2.80 -3.91
N VAL A 78 -4.87 2.52 -2.62
CA VAL A 78 -4.89 1.16 -2.07
C VAL A 78 -6.34 0.77 -1.89
N ASN A 79 -6.74 -0.37 -2.44
CA ASN A 79 -8.07 -0.94 -2.28
C ASN A 79 -7.99 -2.46 -2.39
N MET A 80 -8.03 -3.14 -1.24
CA MET A 80 -7.75 -4.57 -1.17
C MET A 80 -8.53 -5.26 -0.06
N TRP A 81 -8.84 -6.53 -0.26
CA TRP A 81 -9.43 -7.38 0.77
C TRP A 81 -8.39 -8.30 1.38
N LEU A 82 -8.34 -8.34 2.70
CA LEU A 82 -7.65 -9.38 3.42
C LEU A 82 -8.69 -10.45 3.77
N ALA A 83 -8.55 -11.65 3.21
CA ALA A 83 -9.51 -12.73 3.44
C ALA A 83 -8.84 -14.03 3.89
N SER A 84 -9.54 -14.84 4.68
CA SER A 84 -9.11 -16.19 5.04
C SER A 84 -9.72 -17.28 4.17
N ASN A 85 -10.83 -16.99 3.48
CA ASN A 85 -11.56 -17.93 2.64
C ASN A 85 -11.31 -17.71 1.14
N ARG A 86 -10.88 -18.76 0.43
CA ARG A 86 -10.63 -18.78 -1.02
C ARG A 86 -11.88 -18.73 -1.90
N GLY A 87 -13.08 -18.76 -1.32
CA GLY A 87 -14.35 -18.73 -2.03
C GLY A 87 -14.78 -17.37 -2.59
N ILE A 88 -13.95 -16.32 -2.45
CA ILE A 88 -14.23 -15.00 -3.01
C ILE A 88 -13.88 -15.02 -4.51
N THR A 89 -14.90 -15.18 -5.36
CA THR A 89 -14.77 -15.05 -6.81
C THR A 89 -15.07 -13.63 -7.23
N ALA A 90 -14.04 -12.79 -7.20
CA ALA A 90 -14.08 -11.42 -7.65
C ALA A 90 -14.02 -11.36 -9.19
N LYS A 91 -15.16 -11.21 -9.86
CA LYS A 91 -15.16 -10.90 -11.30
C LYS A 91 -14.84 -9.43 -11.59
N ASP A 92 -14.93 -8.54 -10.59
CA ASP A 92 -14.66 -7.09 -10.68
C ASP A 92 -14.23 -6.45 -9.33
N GLU A 93 -13.69 -7.21 -8.38
CA GLU A 93 -13.50 -6.76 -6.98
C GLU A 93 -12.04 -6.35 -6.66
N PRO A 94 -11.82 -5.51 -5.61
CA PRO A 94 -10.50 -5.20 -5.05
C PRO A 94 -9.57 -6.40 -4.92
N GLU A 95 -8.26 -6.13 -5.03
CA GLU A 95 -7.22 -7.15 -4.93
C GLU A 95 -7.36 -7.95 -3.62
N VAL A 96 -7.44 -9.28 -3.71
CA VAL A 96 -7.64 -10.15 -2.55
C VAL A 96 -6.31 -10.74 -2.11
N ILE A 97 -5.88 -10.42 -0.90
CA ILE A 97 -4.74 -11.06 -0.23
C ILE A 97 -5.26 -12.09 0.75
N PHE A 98 -4.89 -13.35 0.49
CA PHE A 98 -5.21 -14.45 1.38
C PHE A 98 -4.22 -14.52 2.55
N PHE A 99 -4.76 -14.61 3.77
CA PHE A 99 -3.96 -14.84 4.98
C PHE A 99 -4.67 -15.86 5.88
N PRO A 100 -3.94 -16.84 6.46
CA PRO A 100 -4.55 -17.92 7.23
C PRO A 100 -5.21 -17.44 8.52
N ASP A 101 -6.26 -18.14 8.93
CA ASP A 101 -6.90 -18.00 10.23
C ASP A 101 -6.12 -18.78 11.30
N SER A 102 -4.87 -18.37 11.55
CA SER A 102 -3.93 -19.01 12.50
C SER A 102 -3.55 -20.46 12.17
#